data_AF-A0AAW0GJ60-F1
#
_entry.id   AF-A0AAW0GJ60-F1
#
_cell.length_a   1.000
_cell.length_b   1.000
_cell.length_c   1.000
_cell.angle_alpha   90.00
_cell.angle_beta   90.00
_cell.angle_gamma   90.00
#
_symmetry.space_group_name_H-M   'P 1'
#
loop_
_entity.id
_entity.type
_entity.pdbx_description
1 polymer ?
#
loop_
_entity_poly.entity_id
_entity_poly.type
_entity_poly.pdbx_seq_one_letter_code
_entity_poly.pdbx_strand_id
1 'polypeptide(L)'
;MSKSHKRSIQDTPVDLSKMRMALDAVKVLREDLSGITSTEVQTDLDEAIRHLQSVARVLNAADIPKLSCSSVTSKHLTDLRIGHGMLDWNHNTIAALAVERMEDKHFADVCRVLSQEIVDIYAHVNMAYETGSRMILEATLKALCRTFKHPQTDSIVSVVSELNLPPEGIKITHPRTGGELWLRGSVDYHLTCDLRTSPNRSEVAFLSFLAPEICTETLLFIDGVLGLNAYTEESILRDILGRTQNQMFILRAKHVDEKPLNSYLPEAVGQALALSQFIQIARMRFILVDGVSWMFCSLVKEESGVYTTYQSERFLLSKLGGIVEISKLLVLMNEWFSPSEKCATLFTVANSAFATLQK
;
A
#
# COMPACT_ATOMS: atom_id res chain seq x y z
N MET A 1 54.47 -19.16 -4.93
CA MET A 1 53.01 -19.01 -4.74
C MET A 1 52.64 -17.54 -4.88
N SER A 2 52.14 -17.10 -6.04
CA SER A 2 51.71 -15.72 -6.26
C SER A 2 50.28 -15.52 -5.75
N LYS A 3 50.09 -14.63 -4.78
CA LYS A 3 48.78 -14.23 -4.28
C LYS A 3 48.06 -13.37 -5.31
N SER A 4 47.03 -13.90 -5.96
CA SER A 4 46.14 -13.11 -6.81
C SER A 4 45.31 -12.16 -5.92
N HIS A 5 45.48 -10.86 -6.13
CA HIS A 5 44.64 -9.83 -5.51
C HIS A 5 43.27 -9.85 -6.18
N LYS A 6 42.24 -10.31 -5.46
CA LYS A 6 40.84 -10.06 -5.84
C LYS A 6 40.57 -8.58 -5.65
N ARG A 7 40.54 -7.81 -6.75
CA ARG A 7 40.04 -6.43 -6.71
C ARG A 7 38.55 -6.50 -6.44
N SER A 8 38.14 -6.01 -5.26
CA SER A 8 36.75 -5.69 -4.98
C SER A 8 36.33 -4.61 -5.97
N ILE A 9 35.44 -4.94 -6.90
CA ILE A 9 34.77 -3.95 -7.74
C ILE A 9 33.81 -3.23 -6.81
N GLN A 10 34.12 -1.98 -6.48
CA GLN A 10 33.16 -1.11 -5.82
C GLN A 10 32.08 -0.79 -6.84
N ASP A 11 30.86 -1.31 -6.62
CA ASP A 11 29.68 -1.00 -7.41
C ASP A 11 29.35 0.49 -7.28
N THR A 12 29.95 1.29 -8.15
CA THR A 12 29.65 2.71 -8.28
C THR A 12 28.42 2.81 -9.18
N PRO A 13 27.35 3.51 -8.76
CA PRO A 13 26.15 3.63 -9.58
C PRO A 13 26.50 4.24 -10.94
N VAL A 14 26.07 3.58 -12.01
CA VAL A 14 26.34 4.00 -13.39
C VAL A 14 25.58 5.29 -13.69
N ASP A 15 26.32 6.35 -13.97
CA ASP A 15 25.76 7.65 -14.33
C ASP A 15 25.44 7.69 -15.84
N LEU A 16 24.15 7.54 -16.17
CA LEU A 16 23.66 7.51 -17.55
C LEU A 16 23.88 8.82 -18.31
N SER A 17 23.99 9.96 -17.59
CA SER A 17 24.28 11.25 -18.22
C SER A 17 25.69 11.24 -18.83
N LYS A 18 26.67 10.70 -18.10
CA LYS A 18 28.06 10.55 -18.57
C LYS A 18 28.18 9.59 -19.74
N MET A 19 27.37 8.52 -19.78
CA MET A 19 27.37 7.60 -20.92
C MET A 19 26.76 8.22 -22.18
N ARG A 20 25.70 9.03 -22.06
CA ARG A 20 25.17 9.78 -23.20
C ARG A 20 26.19 10.78 -23.74
N MET A 21 26.87 11.50 -22.84
CA MET A 21 27.97 12.39 -23.23
C MET A 21 29.11 11.63 -23.92
N ALA A 22 29.48 10.43 -23.43
CA ALA A 22 30.51 9.60 -24.05
C ALA A 22 30.08 9.10 -25.45
N LEU A 23 28.82 8.70 -25.63
CA LEU A 23 28.28 8.30 -26.93
C LEU A 23 28.34 9.45 -27.93
N ASP A 24 27.95 10.65 -27.52
CA ASP A 24 27.96 11.82 -28.40
C ASP A 24 29.40 12.26 -28.73
N ALA A 25 30.33 12.20 -27.76
CA ALA A 25 31.75 12.46 -28.00
C ALA A 25 32.35 11.46 -29.02
N VAL A 26 31.99 10.19 -28.95
CA VAL A 26 32.47 9.17 -29.91
C VAL A 26 31.88 9.38 -31.31
N LYS A 27 30.64 9.86 -31.44
CA LYS A 27 30.07 10.25 -32.74
C LYS A 27 30.79 11.44 -33.36
N VAL A 28 31.11 12.46 -32.55
CA VAL A 28 31.89 13.62 -33.01
C VAL A 28 33.28 13.19 -33.49
N LEU A 29 33.97 12.33 -32.72
CA LEU A 29 35.26 11.77 -33.11
C LEU A 29 35.19 10.98 -34.43
N ARG A 30 34.06 10.30 -34.71
CA ARG A 30 33.85 9.61 -35.99
C ARG A 30 33.75 10.57 -37.17
N GLU A 31 33.05 11.69 -36.97
CA GLU A 31 32.93 12.73 -37.99
C GLU A 31 34.30 13.37 -38.27
N ASP A 32 35.05 13.69 -37.21
CA ASP A 32 36.40 14.26 -37.32
C ASP A 32 37.41 13.32 -38.00
N LEU A 33 37.29 12.01 -37.77
CA LEU A 33 38.18 10.99 -38.34
C LEU A 33 37.74 10.47 -39.72
N SER A 34 36.57 10.88 -40.23
CA SER A 34 36.02 10.41 -41.51
C SER A 34 36.91 10.71 -42.73
N GLY A 35 37.86 11.65 -42.59
CA GLY A 35 38.86 11.98 -43.62
C GLY A 35 40.13 11.13 -43.59
N ILE A 36 40.31 10.24 -42.59
CA ILE A 36 41.50 9.40 -42.45
C ILE A 36 41.18 8.02 -43.02
N THR A 37 41.82 7.65 -44.14
CA THR A 37 41.58 6.40 -44.88
C THR A 37 42.12 5.13 -44.19
N SER A 38 42.41 5.18 -42.89
CA SER A 38 42.89 4.01 -42.15
C SER A 38 41.72 3.08 -41.84
N THR A 39 41.67 1.95 -42.54
CA THR A 39 40.61 0.95 -42.40
C THR A 39 40.50 0.39 -40.99
N GLU A 40 41.62 0.25 -40.26
CA GLU A 40 41.65 -0.26 -38.89
C GLU A 40 40.96 0.71 -37.90
N VAL A 41 41.25 2.01 -38.02
CA VAL A 41 40.66 3.06 -37.15
C VAL A 41 39.15 3.13 -37.36
N GLN A 42 38.69 2.97 -38.60
CA GLN A 42 37.28 2.98 -38.91
C GLN A 42 36.56 1.76 -38.31
N THR A 43 37.14 0.56 -38.40
CA THR A 43 36.57 -0.66 -37.79
C THR A 43 36.51 -0.59 -36.27
N ASP A 44 37.56 -0.12 -35.60
CA ASP A 44 37.59 -0.03 -34.13
C ASP A 44 36.57 0.99 -33.61
N LEU A 45 36.38 2.09 -34.34
CA LEU A 45 35.40 3.11 -33.97
C LEU A 45 33.97 2.63 -34.20
N ASP A 46 33.70 1.93 -35.30
CA ASP A 46 32.40 1.32 -35.56
C ASP A 46 32.08 0.20 -34.54
N GLU A 47 33.08 -0.58 -34.11
CA GLU A 47 33.00 -1.55 -33.01
C GLU A 47 32.64 -0.86 -31.68
N ALA A 48 33.34 0.22 -31.33
CA ALA A 48 33.10 1.00 -30.12
C ALA A 48 31.69 1.62 -30.09
N ILE A 49 31.23 2.18 -31.21
CA ILE A 49 29.87 2.71 -31.36
C ILE A 49 28.84 1.58 -31.20
N ARG A 50 29.07 0.42 -31.80
CA ARG A 50 28.18 -0.74 -31.68
C ARG A 50 28.06 -1.21 -30.23
N HIS A 51 29.18 -1.29 -29.50
CA HIS A 51 29.19 -1.64 -28.08
C HIS A 51 28.50 -0.58 -27.23
N LEU A 52 28.79 0.71 -27.43
CA LEU A 52 28.12 1.79 -26.70
C LEU A 52 26.61 1.83 -26.98
N GLN A 53 26.18 1.58 -28.21
CA GLN A 53 24.76 1.45 -28.54
C GLN A 53 24.11 0.23 -27.91
N SER A 54 24.82 -0.91 -27.86
CA SER A 54 24.34 -2.13 -27.19
C SER A 54 24.16 -1.89 -25.70
N VAL A 55 25.17 -1.29 -25.05
CA VAL A 55 25.12 -0.93 -23.63
C VAL A 55 24.03 0.13 -23.38
N ALA A 56 23.88 1.13 -24.24
CA ALA A 56 22.79 2.09 -24.13
C ALA A 56 21.41 1.45 -24.30
N ARG A 57 21.24 0.45 -25.17
CA ARG A 57 19.99 -0.31 -25.28
C ARG A 57 19.72 -1.15 -24.03
N VAL A 58 20.73 -1.85 -23.52
CA VAL A 58 20.62 -2.63 -22.27
C VAL A 58 20.31 -1.73 -21.09
N LEU A 59 20.94 -0.55 -21.01
CA LEU A 59 20.70 0.42 -19.95
C LEU A 59 19.36 1.13 -20.09
N ASN A 60 18.93 1.50 -21.29
CA ASN A 60 17.59 2.06 -21.50
C ASN A 60 16.49 1.01 -21.26
N ALA A 61 16.79 -0.28 -21.48
CA ALA A 61 15.91 -1.38 -21.07
C ALA A 61 15.97 -1.65 -19.56
N ALA A 62 17.09 -1.32 -18.90
CA ALA A 62 17.29 -1.45 -17.46
C ALA A 62 16.79 -0.23 -16.65
N ASP A 63 16.67 0.93 -17.28
CA ASP A 63 16.30 2.21 -16.68
C ASP A 63 14.83 2.55 -16.93
N ILE A 64 13.93 1.61 -16.63
CA ILE A 64 12.56 2.02 -16.35
C ILE A 64 12.61 2.65 -14.96
N PRO A 65 12.45 3.98 -14.83
CA PRO A 65 12.68 4.66 -13.57
C PRO A 65 11.77 4.06 -12.48
N LYS A 66 12.41 3.42 -11.49
CA LYS A 66 11.72 2.87 -10.32
C LYS A 66 11.22 4.03 -9.47
N LEU A 67 9.93 4.30 -9.56
CA LEU A 67 9.28 5.39 -8.85
C LEU A 67 8.97 4.94 -7.42
N SER A 68 9.34 5.76 -6.44
CA SER A 68 8.82 5.58 -5.09
C SER A 68 7.31 5.81 -5.10
N CYS A 69 6.53 5.03 -4.35
CA CYS A 69 5.10 5.30 -4.18
C CYS A 69 4.85 6.73 -3.70
N SER A 70 5.76 7.27 -2.89
CA SER A 70 5.75 8.67 -2.44
C SER A 70 5.99 9.74 -3.50
N SER A 71 6.37 9.33 -4.70
CA SER A 71 6.56 10.19 -5.86
C SER A 71 5.48 9.96 -6.94
N VAL A 72 4.48 9.12 -6.67
CA VAL A 72 3.36 8.91 -7.58
C VAL A 72 2.51 10.19 -7.62
N THR A 73 2.16 10.61 -8.84
CA THR A 73 1.36 11.80 -9.09
C THR A 73 0.13 11.41 -9.90
N SER A 74 -0.89 12.27 -9.93
CA SER A 74 -2.07 12.04 -10.77
C SER A 74 -1.71 11.83 -12.24
N LYS A 75 -0.64 12.47 -12.75
CA LYS A 75 -0.15 12.26 -14.12
C LYS A 75 0.24 10.80 -14.36
N HIS A 76 1.00 10.20 -13.44
CA HIS A 76 1.41 8.79 -13.57
C HIS A 76 0.20 7.84 -13.60
N LEU A 77 -0.83 8.12 -12.78
CA LEU A 77 -2.06 7.33 -12.77
C LEU A 77 -2.88 7.51 -14.07
N THR A 78 -2.94 8.74 -14.60
CA THR A 78 -3.57 9.02 -15.90
C THR A 78 -2.84 8.34 -17.05
N ASP A 79 -1.51 8.32 -17.03
CA ASP A 79 -0.69 7.65 -18.05
C ASP A 79 -0.92 6.12 -18.02
N LEU A 80 -1.14 5.56 -16.83
CA LEU A 80 -1.59 4.17 -16.63
C LEU A 80 -3.10 3.96 -16.90
N ARG A 81 -3.84 5.02 -17.26
CA ARG A 81 -5.30 5.01 -17.48
C ARG A 81 -6.09 4.38 -16.33
N ILE A 82 -5.68 4.67 -15.11
CA ILE A 82 -6.42 4.25 -13.92
C ILE A 82 -7.77 4.97 -13.92
N GLY A 83 -8.86 4.19 -13.89
CA GLY A 83 -10.22 4.73 -13.78
C GLY A 83 -10.45 5.39 -12.42
N HIS A 84 -11.40 6.32 -12.38
CA HIS A 84 -11.83 6.98 -11.15
C HIS A 84 -13.35 6.92 -11.00
N GLY A 85 -13.80 6.53 -9.82
CA GLY A 85 -15.20 6.48 -9.43
C GLY A 85 -15.41 6.98 -8.00
N MET A 86 -16.65 7.28 -7.67
CA MET A 86 -17.06 7.73 -6.34
C MET A 86 -17.89 6.64 -5.64
N LEU A 87 -17.66 6.49 -4.34
CA LEU A 87 -18.47 5.70 -3.43
C LEU A 87 -19.38 6.66 -2.67
N ASP A 88 -20.68 6.45 -2.82
CA ASP A 88 -21.69 7.18 -2.07
C ASP A 88 -22.11 6.38 -0.83
N TRP A 89 -22.25 7.08 0.29
CA TRP A 89 -22.55 6.50 1.59
C TRP A 89 -24.02 6.57 1.90
N ASN A 90 -24.58 5.43 2.31
CA ASN A 90 -25.86 5.46 2.98
C ASN A 90 -25.71 5.87 4.45
N HIS A 91 -25.61 7.18 4.69
CA HIS A 91 -25.47 7.77 6.02
C HIS A 91 -26.55 7.30 7.01
N ASN A 92 -27.77 7.06 6.53
CA ASN A 92 -28.87 6.59 7.37
C ASN A 92 -28.63 5.14 7.82
N THR A 93 -28.21 4.26 6.92
CA THR A 93 -27.85 2.88 7.28
C THR A 93 -26.66 2.84 8.24
N ILE A 94 -25.62 3.66 8.00
CA ILE A 94 -24.46 3.74 8.91
C ILE A 94 -24.91 4.19 10.30
N ALA A 95 -25.76 5.22 10.38
CA ALA A 95 -26.28 5.70 11.65
C ALA A 95 -27.15 4.65 12.36
N ALA A 96 -28.01 3.93 11.63
CA ALA A 96 -28.83 2.87 12.20
C ALA A 96 -27.98 1.70 12.74
N LEU A 97 -26.97 1.25 11.98
CA LEU A 97 -26.04 0.22 12.42
C LEU A 97 -25.21 0.66 13.63
N ALA A 98 -24.80 1.93 13.68
CA ALA A 98 -24.11 2.49 14.84
C ALA A 98 -24.99 2.44 16.10
N VAL A 99 -26.27 2.80 16.00
CA VAL A 99 -27.24 2.69 17.10
C VAL A 99 -27.43 1.23 17.52
N GLU A 100 -27.64 0.32 16.56
CA GLU A 100 -27.77 -1.14 16.80
C GLU A 100 -26.54 -1.69 17.55
N ARG A 101 -25.33 -1.33 17.11
CA ARG A 101 -24.08 -1.80 17.74
C ARG A 101 -23.84 -1.22 19.12
N MET A 102 -24.34 -0.02 19.41
CA MET A 102 -24.23 0.59 20.73
C MET A 102 -25.10 -0.10 21.79
N GLU A 103 -26.01 -1.01 21.41
CA GLU A 103 -26.71 -1.89 22.35
C GLU A 103 -25.78 -2.98 22.92
N ASP A 104 -24.71 -3.36 22.21
CA ASP A 104 -23.66 -4.23 22.75
C ASP A 104 -22.81 -3.44 23.76
N LYS A 105 -22.93 -3.79 25.04
CA LYS A 105 -22.20 -3.15 26.14
C LYS A 105 -20.69 -3.12 25.91
N HIS A 106 -20.10 -4.19 25.38
CA HIS A 106 -18.66 -4.24 25.09
C HIS A 106 -18.28 -3.22 24.01
N PHE A 107 -19.07 -3.15 22.94
CA PHE A 107 -18.84 -2.18 21.87
C PHE A 107 -18.98 -0.73 22.36
N ALA A 108 -20.01 -0.45 23.17
CA ALA A 108 -20.22 0.87 23.78
C ALA A 108 -19.07 1.27 24.71
N ASP A 109 -18.56 0.33 25.51
CA ASP A 109 -17.40 0.55 26.37
C ASP A 109 -16.12 0.83 25.56
N VAL A 110 -15.88 0.09 24.46
CA VAL A 110 -14.75 0.37 23.56
C VAL A 110 -14.88 1.77 22.92
N CYS A 111 -16.08 2.16 22.47
CA CYS A 111 -16.31 3.49 21.90
C CYS A 111 -16.02 4.61 22.92
N ARG A 112 -16.41 4.42 24.19
CA ARG A 112 -16.15 5.37 25.27
C ARG A 112 -14.66 5.48 25.59
N VAL A 113 -13.94 4.36 25.64
CA VAL A 113 -12.49 4.35 25.86
C VAL A 113 -11.77 5.06 24.71
N LEU A 114 -12.11 4.73 23.45
CA LEU A 114 -11.53 5.38 22.29
C LEU A 114 -11.85 6.88 22.24
N SER A 115 -13.07 7.27 22.60
CA SER A 115 -13.49 8.68 22.73
C SER A 115 -12.57 9.46 23.66
N GLN A 116 -12.34 8.91 24.86
CA GLN A 116 -11.45 9.54 25.82
C GLN A 116 -10.00 9.58 25.34
N GLU A 117 -9.49 8.48 24.78
CA GLU A 117 -8.12 8.42 24.25
C GLU A 117 -7.88 9.45 23.14
N ILE A 118 -8.85 9.64 22.24
CA ILE A 118 -8.75 10.66 21.19
C ILE A 118 -8.76 12.08 21.77
N VAL A 119 -9.64 12.36 22.74
CA VAL A 119 -9.66 13.66 23.44
C VAL A 119 -8.30 13.92 24.12
N ASP A 120 -7.74 12.90 24.77
CA ASP A 120 -6.45 13.00 25.45
C ASP A 120 -5.31 13.25 24.45
N ILE A 121 -5.32 12.58 23.29
CA ILE A 121 -4.35 12.84 22.20
C ILE A 121 -4.46 14.28 21.71
N TYR A 122 -5.66 14.78 21.43
CA TYR A 122 -5.86 16.17 21.00
C TYR A 122 -5.40 17.20 22.04
N ALA A 123 -5.51 16.88 23.33
CA ALA A 123 -5.10 17.77 24.41
C ALA A 123 -3.57 17.84 24.61
N HIS A 124 -2.85 16.76 24.29
CA HIS A 124 -1.42 16.64 24.63
C HIS A 124 -0.48 16.54 23.43
N VAL A 125 -1.00 16.26 22.23
CA VAL A 125 -0.20 16.05 21.02
C VAL A 125 -0.49 17.15 20.02
N ASN A 126 0.58 17.71 19.46
CA ASN A 126 0.42 18.67 18.38
C ASN A 126 0.00 17.93 17.10
N MET A 127 -1.28 18.09 16.76
CA MET A 127 -1.92 17.50 15.58
C MET A 127 -1.43 18.05 14.25
N ALA A 128 -0.63 19.13 14.26
CA ALA A 128 0.08 19.58 13.07
C ALA A 128 1.15 18.56 12.66
N TYR A 129 1.68 17.74 13.56
CA TYR A 129 2.68 16.73 13.23
C TYR A 129 2.06 15.36 12.92
N GLU A 130 2.70 14.62 12.00
CA GLU A 130 2.30 13.27 11.57
C GLU A 130 2.07 12.33 12.77
N THR A 131 2.88 12.48 13.83
CA THR A 131 2.76 11.72 15.08
C THR A 131 1.35 11.77 15.68
N GLY A 132 0.67 12.93 15.69
CA GLY A 132 -0.69 13.03 16.24
C GLY A 132 -1.70 12.24 15.43
N SER A 133 -1.68 12.39 14.10
CA SER A 133 -2.54 11.62 13.20
C SER A 133 -2.31 10.11 13.30
N ARG A 134 -1.04 9.69 13.45
CA ARG A 134 -0.64 8.30 13.63
C ARG A 134 -1.17 7.73 14.95
N MET A 135 -1.09 8.48 16.05
CA MET A 135 -1.63 8.05 17.34
C MET A 135 -3.15 7.84 17.31
N ILE A 136 -3.90 8.75 16.68
CA ILE A 136 -5.36 8.58 16.52
C ILE A 136 -5.67 7.33 15.68
N LEU A 137 -4.95 7.14 14.57
CA LEU A 137 -5.11 5.95 13.75
C LEU A 137 -4.84 4.68 14.56
N GLU A 138 -3.70 4.59 15.25
CA GLU A 138 -3.35 3.42 16.06
C GLU A 138 -4.37 3.13 17.16
N ALA A 139 -4.85 4.15 17.89
CA ALA A 139 -5.92 4.00 18.87
C ALA A 139 -7.20 3.43 18.23
N THR A 140 -7.56 3.95 17.05
CA THR A 140 -8.74 3.48 16.30
C THR A 140 -8.55 2.02 15.84
N LEU A 141 -7.36 1.63 15.39
CA LEU A 141 -7.07 0.23 15.00
C LEU A 141 -7.12 -0.71 16.20
N LYS A 142 -6.62 -0.29 17.37
CA LYS A 142 -6.76 -1.04 18.62
C LYS A 142 -8.22 -1.28 18.95
N ALA A 143 -9.06 -0.24 18.83
CA ALA A 143 -10.49 -0.34 19.06
C ALA A 143 -11.19 -1.23 18.03
N LEU A 144 -10.79 -1.15 16.76
CA LEU A 144 -11.29 -2.03 15.71
C LEU A 144 -11.01 -3.50 16.06
N CYS A 145 -9.77 -3.85 16.40
CA CYS A 145 -9.41 -5.22 16.77
C CYS A 145 -10.20 -5.74 17.98
N ARG A 146 -10.57 -4.87 18.93
CA ARG A 146 -11.39 -5.23 20.10
C ARG A 146 -12.87 -5.40 19.79
N THR A 147 -13.36 -4.77 18.72
CA THR A 147 -14.79 -4.75 18.35
C THR A 147 -15.12 -5.63 17.17
N PHE A 148 -14.11 -6.01 16.38
CA PHE A 148 -14.28 -6.87 15.23
C PHE A 148 -14.78 -8.24 15.67
N LYS A 149 -15.93 -8.64 15.11
CA LYS A 149 -16.52 -9.96 15.28
C LYS A 149 -16.88 -10.46 13.88
N HIS A 150 -16.21 -11.51 13.41
CA HIS A 150 -16.60 -12.14 12.16
C HIS A 150 -17.86 -13.00 12.39
N PRO A 151 -18.89 -12.95 11.52
CA PRO A 151 -20.16 -13.64 11.78
C PRO A 151 -20.06 -15.16 11.88
N GLN A 152 -18.99 -15.75 11.35
CA GLN A 152 -18.87 -17.20 11.16
C GLN A 152 -17.72 -17.84 11.93
N THR A 153 -16.81 -17.07 12.56
CA THR A 153 -15.56 -17.60 13.14
C THR A 153 -15.02 -16.73 14.27
N ASP A 154 -14.29 -17.34 15.20
CA ASP A 154 -13.36 -16.66 16.12
C ASP A 154 -12.17 -16.11 15.31
N SER A 155 -12.40 -14.98 14.67
CA SER A 155 -11.40 -14.31 13.85
C SER A 155 -10.47 -13.46 14.70
N ILE A 156 -9.18 -13.53 14.40
CA ILE A 156 -8.18 -12.63 14.98
C ILE A 156 -7.82 -11.60 13.92
N VAL A 157 -7.92 -10.33 14.29
CA VAL A 157 -7.40 -9.22 13.49
C VAL A 157 -5.96 -8.97 13.89
N SER A 158 -5.04 -9.00 12.93
CA SER A 158 -3.64 -8.64 13.15
C SER A 158 -3.33 -7.34 12.41
N VAL A 159 -2.58 -6.47 13.08
CA VAL A 159 -2.09 -5.21 12.51
C VAL A 159 -0.58 -5.33 12.34
N VAL A 160 -0.12 -5.20 11.11
CA VAL A 160 1.29 -5.19 10.74
C VAL A 160 1.66 -3.78 10.36
N SER A 161 2.60 -3.19 11.09
CA SER A 161 3.17 -1.88 10.76
C SER A 161 4.28 -2.03 9.71
N GLU A 162 4.41 -1.05 8.83
CA GLU A 162 5.55 -0.85 7.93
C GLU A 162 5.87 -2.06 7.02
N LEU A 163 4.95 -2.37 6.11
CA LEU A 163 5.14 -3.39 5.09
C LEU A 163 6.01 -2.85 3.94
N ASN A 164 7.24 -3.32 3.84
CA ASN A 164 8.15 -2.97 2.74
C ASN A 164 7.83 -3.76 1.47
N LEU A 165 7.70 -3.04 0.34
CA LEU A 165 7.64 -3.66 -0.98
C LEU A 165 9.03 -4.18 -1.38
N PRO A 166 9.12 -5.16 -2.30
CA PRO A 166 10.40 -5.66 -2.78
C PRO A 166 11.34 -4.52 -3.23
N PRO A 167 12.65 -4.60 -2.93
CA PRO A 167 13.61 -3.55 -3.29
C PRO A 167 13.71 -3.37 -4.81
N GLU A 168 13.41 -4.43 -5.57
CA GLU A 168 13.39 -4.38 -7.02
C GLU A 168 12.22 -3.56 -7.59
N GLY A 169 11.21 -3.28 -6.77
CA GLY A 169 9.97 -2.65 -7.19
C GLY A 169 9.03 -3.62 -7.88
N ILE A 170 7.78 -3.22 -7.98
CA ILE A 170 6.71 -3.99 -8.62
C ILE A 170 6.35 -3.30 -9.92
N LYS A 171 6.47 -4.05 -11.01
CA LYS A 171 6.09 -3.60 -12.35
C LYS A 171 4.57 -3.65 -12.51
N ILE A 172 3.97 -2.50 -12.77
CA ILE A 172 2.58 -2.33 -13.21
C ILE A 172 2.59 -2.11 -14.71
N THR A 173 1.77 -2.86 -15.45
CA THR A 173 1.64 -2.72 -16.91
C THR A 173 0.18 -2.49 -17.27
N HIS A 174 -0.10 -1.45 -18.05
CA HIS A 174 -1.44 -1.22 -18.56
C HIS A 174 -1.71 -2.17 -19.74
N PRO A 175 -2.79 -2.97 -19.70
CA PRO A 175 -2.98 -4.11 -20.60
C PRO A 175 -3.15 -3.73 -22.08
N ARG A 176 -3.66 -2.53 -22.39
CA ARG A 176 -3.94 -2.12 -23.78
C ARG A 176 -2.88 -1.24 -24.42
N THR A 177 -2.18 -0.45 -23.62
CA THR A 177 -1.17 0.51 -24.12
C THR A 177 0.25 -0.01 -23.96
N GLY A 178 0.45 -1.05 -23.12
CA GLY A 178 1.78 -1.49 -22.72
C GLY A 178 2.52 -0.46 -21.87
N GLY A 179 1.83 0.56 -21.34
CA GLY A 179 2.45 1.55 -20.46
C GLY A 179 2.93 0.89 -19.17
N GLU A 180 4.17 1.16 -18.78
CA GLU A 180 4.82 0.51 -17.64
C GLU A 180 5.14 1.51 -16.55
N LEU A 181 4.92 1.12 -15.29
CA LEU A 181 5.32 1.89 -14.10
C LEU A 181 5.91 0.92 -13.08
N TRP A 182 7.11 1.23 -12.57
CA TRP A 182 7.74 0.44 -11.52
C TRP A 182 7.59 1.16 -10.19
N LEU A 183 6.97 0.50 -9.21
CA LEU A 183 6.65 1.09 -7.91
C LEU A 183 7.46 0.42 -6.79
N ARG A 184 8.12 1.22 -5.97
CA ARG A 184 8.83 0.78 -4.76
C ARG A 184 8.38 1.58 -3.54
N GLY A 185 8.68 1.12 -2.34
CA GLY A 185 8.42 1.85 -1.11
C GLY A 185 7.89 0.96 0.00
N SER A 186 7.21 1.57 0.96
CA SER A 186 6.58 0.90 2.09
C SER A 186 5.13 1.34 2.25
N VAL A 187 4.40 0.59 3.05
CA VAL A 187 3.01 0.83 3.44
C VAL A 187 2.96 0.91 4.96
N ASP A 188 2.31 1.94 5.49
CA ASP A 188 2.37 2.27 6.92
C ASP A 188 1.71 1.19 7.78
N TYR A 189 0.54 0.70 7.39
CA TYR A 189 -0.20 -0.33 8.13
C TYR A 189 -0.91 -1.31 7.20
N HIS A 190 -0.98 -2.54 7.65
CA HIS A 190 -1.69 -3.63 6.98
C HIS A 190 -2.50 -4.42 8.00
N LEU A 191 -3.78 -4.66 7.69
CA LEU A 191 -4.69 -5.44 8.52
C LEU A 191 -5.02 -6.75 7.84
N THR A 192 -4.80 -7.84 8.55
CA THR A 192 -5.25 -9.18 8.17
C THR A 192 -6.28 -9.70 9.14
N CYS A 193 -7.27 -10.40 8.59
CA CYS A 193 -8.17 -11.22 9.38
C CYS A 193 -7.79 -12.68 9.12
N ASP A 194 -7.34 -13.38 10.15
CA ASP A 194 -7.18 -14.83 10.08
C ASP A 194 -8.51 -15.50 10.47
N LEU A 195 -9.08 -16.25 9.54
CA LEU A 195 -10.28 -17.06 9.77
C LEU A 195 -9.80 -18.37 10.38
N ARG A 196 -9.97 -18.55 11.70
CA ARG A 196 -9.74 -19.84 12.36
C ARG A 196 -10.80 -20.86 11.92
N THR A 197 -10.67 -21.41 10.72
CA THR A 197 -11.55 -22.46 10.19
C THR A 197 -10.85 -23.82 10.21
N SER A 198 -10.52 -24.36 11.39
CA SER A 198 -10.31 -25.81 11.61
C SER A 198 -9.72 -26.11 13.01
N PRO A 199 -10.23 -27.11 13.76
CA PRO A 199 -9.62 -27.63 14.98
C PRO A 199 -8.38 -28.51 14.74
N ASN A 200 -8.02 -28.80 13.50
CA ASN A 200 -6.85 -29.58 13.12
C ASN A 200 -5.81 -28.73 12.39
N ARG A 201 -4.60 -28.70 12.96
CA ARG A 201 -3.30 -28.25 12.42
C ARG A 201 -2.94 -26.76 12.55
N SER A 202 -2.27 -26.45 13.64
CA SER A 202 -0.83 -26.10 13.77
C SER A 202 0.06 -25.73 12.57
N GLU A 203 -0.43 -25.49 11.35
CA GLU A 203 0.43 -25.27 10.15
C GLU A 203 0.30 -23.88 9.51
N VAL A 204 -0.50 -22.97 10.10
CA VAL A 204 -0.40 -21.52 9.82
C VAL A 204 -0.18 -20.75 11.13
N ALA A 205 0.62 -21.35 12.01
CA ALA A 205 1.18 -20.71 13.20
C ALA A 205 2.59 -20.18 12.89
N PHE A 206 2.76 -19.43 11.80
CA PHE A 206 3.91 -18.54 11.68
C PHE A 206 3.49 -17.18 12.21
N LEU A 207 3.39 -17.12 13.54
CA LEU A 207 3.91 -16.04 14.40
C LEU A 207 3.54 -16.21 15.87
N SER A 208 3.71 -17.42 16.38
CA SER A 208 3.47 -17.73 17.79
C SER A 208 4.52 -18.70 18.28
N PHE A 209 5.75 -18.24 18.53
CA PHE A 209 6.68 -18.92 19.43
C PHE A 209 7.65 -17.92 20.04
N LEU A 210 7.35 -17.47 21.27
CA LEU A 210 8.23 -17.57 22.44
C LEU A 210 7.33 -17.36 23.68
N ALA A 211 7.26 -18.42 24.53
CA ALA A 211 6.51 -18.58 25.79
C ALA A 211 5.08 -19.22 25.70
N PRO A 212 4.89 -20.48 26.14
CA PRO A 212 3.62 -21.21 26.08
C PRO A 212 2.74 -21.14 27.34
N GLU A 213 2.63 -19.98 28.02
CA GLU A 213 1.87 -19.89 29.29
C GLU A 213 0.85 -18.75 29.42
N ILE A 214 0.48 -18.04 28.34
CA ILE A 214 -0.58 -17.01 28.45
C ILE A 214 -1.61 -17.17 27.32
N CYS A 215 -2.71 -17.84 27.63
CA CYS A 215 -3.97 -17.77 26.89
C CYS A 215 -4.93 -16.86 27.67
N THR A 216 -5.15 -15.65 27.18
CA THR A 216 -6.41 -14.86 27.19
C THR A 216 -6.09 -13.49 26.61
N GLU A 217 -6.87 -13.03 25.62
CA GLU A 217 -6.81 -11.68 25.02
C GLU A 217 -5.43 -11.23 24.51
N THR A 218 -5.09 -11.52 23.25
CA THR A 218 -3.83 -11.03 22.68
C THR A 218 -4.04 -10.49 21.27
N LEU A 219 -4.17 -9.16 21.19
CA LEU A 219 -3.75 -8.39 20.03
C LEU A 219 -2.26 -8.70 19.79
N LEU A 220 -1.93 -9.30 18.64
CA LEU A 220 -0.55 -9.27 18.16
C LEU A 220 -0.33 -7.94 17.44
N PHE A 221 0.19 -6.94 18.17
CA PHE A 221 1.02 -5.92 17.54
C PHE A 221 2.33 -6.59 17.20
N ILE A 222 2.58 -6.86 15.93
CA ILE A 222 3.92 -7.24 15.47
C ILE A 222 4.71 -5.95 15.38
N ASP A 223 5.05 -5.39 16.54
CA ASP A 223 5.93 -4.24 16.66
C ASP A 223 7.34 -4.78 16.90
N GLY A 224 8.16 -4.85 15.87
CA GLY A 224 9.61 -5.11 15.94
C GLY A 224 10.12 -6.40 16.59
N VAL A 225 9.27 -7.24 17.22
CA VAL A 225 9.69 -8.46 17.96
C VAL A 225 9.99 -9.62 17.02
N LEU A 226 9.54 -9.52 15.77
CA LEU A 226 10.26 -10.20 14.72
C LEU A 226 11.36 -9.27 14.25
N GLY A 227 12.59 -9.70 14.49
CA GLY A 227 13.62 -9.51 13.49
C GLY A 227 13.21 -10.20 12.18
N LEU A 228 12.13 -9.74 11.52
CA LEU A 228 11.98 -9.77 10.06
C LEU A 228 13.05 -8.82 9.51
N ASN A 229 14.30 -9.13 9.81
CA ASN A 229 15.46 -8.58 9.14
C ASN A 229 15.30 -8.96 7.68
N ALA A 230 14.82 -8.03 6.86
CA ALA A 230 15.09 -7.84 5.44
C ALA A 230 14.98 -9.06 4.46
N TYR A 231 14.57 -10.24 4.92
CA TYR A 231 14.63 -11.50 4.18
C TYR A 231 13.47 -12.43 4.56
N THR A 232 12.26 -11.89 4.77
CA THR A 232 11.10 -12.74 4.56
C THR A 232 11.11 -13.08 3.07
N GLU A 233 11.29 -14.34 2.72
CA GLU A 233 11.21 -14.76 1.33
C GLU A 233 9.89 -14.23 0.77
N GLU A 234 9.96 -13.59 -0.39
CA GLU A 234 8.83 -12.99 -1.09
C GLU A 234 7.64 -13.96 -1.20
N SER A 235 7.94 -15.25 -1.30
CA SER A 235 7.01 -16.38 -1.27
C SER A 235 6.16 -16.43 -0.01
N ILE A 236 6.76 -16.26 1.18
CA ILE A 236 6.07 -16.35 2.47
C ILE A 236 5.12 -15.17 2.66
N LEU A 237 5.56 -13.97 2.32
CA LEU A 237 4.69 -12.79 2.37
C LEU A 237 3.52 -12.94 1.39
N ARG A 238 3.78 -13.39 0.16
CA ARG A 238 2.71 -13.65 -0.82
C ARG A 238 1.75 -14.75 -0.34
N ASP A 239 2.24 -15.79 0.29
CA ASP A 239 1.42 -16.89 0.81
C ASP A 239 0.55 -16.44 1.98
N ILE A 240 1.11 -15.69 2.94
CA ILE A 240 0.36 -15.15 4.09
C ILE A 240 -0.70 -14.18 3.59
N LEU A 241 -0.32 -13.26 2.71
CA LEU A 241 -1.23 -12.27 2.16
C LEU A 241 -2.30 -12.96 1.31
N GLY A 242 -1.92 -13.82 0.35
CA GLY A 242 -2.84 -14.48 -0.56
C GLY A 242 -3.89 -15.40 0.09
N ARG A 243 -3.65 -15.88 1.32
CA ARG A 243 -4.60 -16.73 2.07
C ARG A 243 -5.65 -15.96 2.85
N THR A 244 -5.46 -14.67 3.09
CA THR A 244 -6.41 -13.87 3.88
C THR A 244 -7.56 -13.38 3.00
N GLN A 245 -8.78 -13.86 3.28
CA GLN A 245 -9.97 -13.54 2.47
C GLN A 245 -10.42 -12.07 2.60
N ASN A 246 -10.13 -11.44 3.75
CA ASN A 246 -10.45 -10.05 4.04
C ASN A 246 -9.17 -9.28 4.33
N GLN A 247 -8.66 -8.59 3.31
CA GLN A 247 -7.48 -7.73 3.41
C GLN A 247 -7.88 -6.27 3.32
N MET A 248 -7.41 -5.50 4.28
CA MET A 248 -7.54 -4.06 4.27
C MET A 248 -6.19 -3.46 4.61
N PHE A 249 -5.75 -2.52 3.78
CA PHE A 249 -4.49 -1.83 3.95
C PHE A 249 -4.79 -0.42 4.41
N ILE A 250 -4.09 0.09 5.42
CA ILE A 250 -4.25 1.49 5.78
C ILE A 250 -3.02 2.21 5.30
N LEU A 251 -3.23 2.97 4.23
CA LEU A 251 -2.15 3.39 3.36
C LEU A 251 -1.49 4.69 3.80
N ARG A 252 -2.10 5.46 4.72
CA ARG A 252 -1.39 6.56 5.40
C ARG A 252 -2.15 7.26 6.51
N ALA A 253 -1.40 7.67 7.53
CA ALA A 253 -1.69 8.83 8.37
C ALA A 253 -0.81 10.00 7.87
N LYS A 254 -1.41 11.06 7.29
CA LYS A 254 -0.65 12.20 6.77
C LYS A 254 -0.96 13.53 7.43
N HIS A 255 0.06 14.37 7.44
CA HIS A 255 0.13 15.72 7.97
C HIS A 255 -1.06 16.60 7.56
N VAL A 256 -1.56 17.42 8.49
CA VAL A 256 -2.69 18.33 8.28
C VAL A 256 -2.27 19.63 7.57
N ASP A 257 -1.00 20.05 7.64
CA ASP A 257 -0.62 21.35 7.08
C ASP A 257 -0.13 21.31 5.61
N GLU A 258 -0.69 22.25 4.86
CA GLU A 258 -0.53 22.67 3.45
C GLU A 258 -1.35 21.98 2.36
N LYS A 259 -1.67 20.69 2.44
CA LYS A 259 -2.40 20.03 1.34
C LYS A 259 -3.63 19.26 1.79
N PRO A 260 -4.75 19.35 1.05
CA PRO A 260 -5.94 18.55 1.37
C PRO A 260 -5.62 17.06 1.29
N LEU A 261 -6.33 16.23 2.08
CA LEU A 261 -6.20 14.77 2.11
C LEU A 261 -6.14 14.14 0.70
N ASN A 262 -6.96 14.64 -0.22
CA ASN A 262 -7.03 14.15 -1.60
C ASN A 262 -5.70 14.29 -2.38
N SER A 263 -4.82 15.20 -1.98
CA SER A 263 -3.50 15.37 -2.60
C SER A 263 -2.59 14.16 -2.40
N TYR A 264 -2.84 13.34 -1.37
CA TYR A 264 -2.10 12.12 -1.06
C TYR A 264 -2.71 10.87 -1.72
N LEU A 265 -3.86 11.02 -2.38
CA LEU A 265 -4.52 9.91 -3.06
C LEU A 265 -3.65 9.26 -4.14
N PRO A 266 -2.88 9.99 -4.97
CA PRO A 266 -2.07 9.34 -6.01
C PRO A 266 -1.04 8.37 -5.43
N GLU A 267 -0.42 8.74 -4.33
CA GLU A 267 0.51 7.88 -3.61
C GLU A 267 -0.19 6.66 -2.99
N ALA A 268 -1.31 6.86 -2.30
CA ALA A 268 -2.07 5.76 -1.72
C ALA A 268 -2.53 4.77 -2.81
N VAL A 269 -2.99 5.28 -3.95
CA VAL A 269 -3.32 4.44 -5.12
C VAL A 269 -2.09 3.72 -5.66
N GLY A 270 -0.92 4.38 -5.71
CA GLY A 270 0.34 3.76 -6.10
C GLY A 270 0.72 2.58 -5.18
N GLN A 271 0.66 2.78 -3.87
CA GLN A 271 0.88 1.72 -2.89
C GLN A 271 -0.11 0.57 -3.08
N ALA A 272 -1.41 0.89 -3.24
CA ALA A 272 -2.45 -0.10 -3.48
C ALA A 272 -2.23 -0.90 -4.77
N LEU A 273 -1.82 -0.23 -5.85
CA LEU A 273 -1.50 -0.86 -7.14
C LEU A 273 -0.32 -1.83 -7.00
N ALA A 274 0.76 -1.36 -6.37
CA ALA A 274 1.94 -2.17 -6.14
C ALA A 274 1.59 -3.43 -5.32
N LEU A 275 0.93 -3.26 -4.18
CA LEU A 275 0.51 -4.38 -3.35
C LEU A 275 -0.47 -5.31 -4.07
N SER A 276 -1.46 -4.77 -4.78
CA SER A 276 -2.44 -5.56 -5.54
C SER A 276 -1.75 -6.46 -6.56
N GLN A 277 -0.77 -5.92 -7.27
CA GLN A 277 0.01 -6.68 -8.24
C GLN A 277 0.96 -7.68 -7.58
N PHE A 278 1.54 -7.34 -6.43
CA PHE A 278 2.44 -8.20 -5.67
C PHE A 278 1.74 -9.44 -5.11
N ILE A 279 0.56 -9.24 -4.51
CA ILE A 279 -0.25 -10.28 -3.88
C ILE A 279 -1.18 -10.96 -4.90
N GLN A 280 -1.29 -10.39 -6.11
CA GLN A 280 -2.18 -10.83 -7.19
C GLN A 280 -3.67 -10.79 -6.81
N ILE A 281 -4.07 -9.77 -6.05
CA ILE A 281 -5.48 -9.57 -5.69
C ILE A 281 -6.15 -8.59 -6.66
N ALA A 282 -7.32 -8.98 -7.17
CA ALA A 282 -8.08 -8.14 -8.09
C ALA A 282 -8.76 -6.96 -7.38
N ARG A 283 -9.00 -7.06 -6.07
CA ARG A 283 -9.66 -6.02 -5.29
C ARG A 283 -8.82 -5.71 -4.06
N MET A 284 -8.52 -4.44 -3.86
CA MET A 284 -7.85 -3.95 -2.67
C MET A 284 -8.69 -2.86 -2.03
N ARG A 285 -8.84 -2.92 -0.70
CA ARG A 285 -9.47 -1.87 0.10
C ARG A 285 -8.40 -1.15 0.89
N PHE A 286 -8.52 0.17 0.93
CA PHE A 286 -7.64 0.99 1.74
C PHE A 286 -8.32 2.19 2.35
N ILE A 287 -7.69 2.75 3.37
CA ILE A 287 -8.11 4.01 3.99
C ILE A 287 -6.95 5.00 3.96
N LEU A 288 -7.30 6.25 3.69
CA LEU A 288 -6.44 7.41 3.84
C LEU A 288 -6.94 8.27 5.01
N VAL A 289 -6.04 8.65 5.92
CA VAL A 289 -6.37 9.34 7.18
C VAL A 289 -5.41 10.51 7.42
N ASP A 290 -5.90 11.61 7.98
CA ASP A 290 -5.05 12.72 8.50
C ASP A 290 -5.24 12.99 10.00
N GLY A 291 -5.92 12.07 10.70
CA GLY A 291 -6.26 12.18 12.13
C GLY A 291 -7.58 12.91 12.39
N VAL A 292 -8.08 13.67 11.41
CA VAL A 292 -9.37 14.37 11.49
C VAL A 292 -10.36 13.79 10.47
N SER A 293 -9.88 13.51 9.27
CA SER A 293 -10.64 13.07 8.12
C SER A 293 -10.23 11.66 7.73
N TRP A 294 -11.22 10.85 7.38
CA TRP A 294 -11.03 9.49 6.91
C TRP A 294 -11.67 9.35 5.53
N MET A 295 -10.94 8.75 4.59
CA MET A 295 -11.42 8.45 3.26
C MET A 295 -11.24 6.97 2.98
N PHE A 296 -12.34 6.31 2.62
CA PHE A 296 -12.40 4.90 2.31
C PHE A 296 -12.29 4.72 0.81
N CYS A 297 -11.33 3.91 0.38
CA CYS A 297 -10.99 3.76 -1.03
C CYS A 297 -10.88 2.28 -1.41
N SER A 298 -11.30 1.95 -2.63
CA SER A 298 -11.12 0.62 -3.19
C SER A 298 -10.46 0.71 -4.56
N LEU A 299 -9.47 -0.13 -4.79
CA LEU A 299 -8.86 -0.37 -6.08
C LEU A 299 -9.40 -1.70 -6.62
N VAL A 300 -9.95 -1.67 -7.83
CA VAL A 300 -10.52 -2.84 -8.50
C VAL A 300 -9.84 -3.03 -9.85
N LYS A 301 -9.29 -4.21 -10.09
CA LYS A 301 -8.88 -4.69 -11.40
C LYS A 301 -10.09 -5.28 -12.12
N GLU A 302 -10.51 -4.62 -13.18
CA GLU A 302 -11.62 -5.08 -14.02
C GLU A 302 -11.21 -6.28 -14.86
N GLU A 303 -12.18 -6.99 -15.44
CA GLU A 303 -11.94 -8.10 -16.38
C GLU A 303 -11.08 -7.67 -17.58
N SER A 304 -11.15 -6.40 -17.95
CA SER A 304 -10.31 -5.79 -18.98
C SER A 304 -8.82 -5.70 -18.62
N GLY A 305 -8.47 -5.99 -17.36
CA GLY A 305 -7.16 -5.82 -16.75
C GLY A 305 -6.85 -4.37 -16.34
N VAL A 306 -7.75 -3.43 -16.63
CA VAL A 306 -7.62 -2.02 -16.23
C VAL A 306 -8.01 -1.87 -14.77
N TYR A 307 -7.31 -1.02 -14.05
CA TYR A 307 -7.61 -0.71 -12.66
C TYR A 307 -8.51 0.53 -12.55
N THR A 308 -9.51 0.46 -11.70
CA THR A 308 -10.40 1.58 -11.34
C THR A 308 -10.33 1.81 -9.84
N THR A 309 -10.12 3.07 -9.46
CA THR A 309 -10.11 3.53 -8.08
C THR A 309 -11.46 4.15 -7.72
N TYR A 310 -12.03 3.70 -6.61
CA TYR A 310 -13.26 4.21 -6.04
C TYR A 310 -12.93 4.88 -4.72
N GLN A 311 -13.36 6.12 -4.52
CA GLN A 311 -13.12 6.87 -3.29
C GLN A 311 -14.43 7.33 -2.68
N SER A 312 -14.51 7.33 -1.36
CA SER A 312 -15.65 7.87 -0.64
C SER A 312 -15.61 9.38 -0.47
N GLU A 313 -16.73 9.94 -0.02
CA GLU A 313 -16.72 11.21 0.71
C GLU A 313 -15.87 11.10 1.99
N ARG A 314 -15.52 12.25 2.59
CA ARG A 314 -14.71 12.28 3.81
C ARG A 314 -15.58 12.06 5.04
N PHE A 315 -15.18 11.15 5.90
CA PHE A 315 -15.74 11.01 7.25
C PHE A 315 -14.93 11.94 8.17
N LEU A 316 -15.61 12.91 8.76
CA LEU A 316 -14.97 13.85 9.70
C LEU A 316 -15.17 13.35 11.12
N LEU A 317 -14.06 13.09 11.80
CA LEU A 317 -14.05 12.83 13.23
C LEU A 317 -13.92 14.18 13.96
N SER A 318 -14.94 14.52 14.75
CA SER A 318 -14.91 15.76 15.53
C SER A 318 -13.80 15.72 16.57
N LYS A 319 -13.15 16.87 16.82
CA LYS A 319 -12.11 17.01 17.86
C LYS A 319 -12.62 16.68 19.27
N LEU A 320 -13.94 16.73 19.47
CA LEU A 320 -14.58 16.44 20.75
C LEU A 320 -14.85 14.94 20.96
N GLY A 321 -14.44 14.07 20.02
CA GLY A 321 -14.48 12.63 20.21
C GLY A 321 -15.88 12.11 20.51
N GLY A 322 -16.94 12.66 19.89
CA GLY A 322 -18.30 12.24 20.18
C GLY A 322 -18.48 10.73 19.99
N ILE A 323 -19.03 10.07 21.02
CA ILE A 323 -19.22 8.61 21.03
C ILE A 323 -20.03 8.15 19.81
N VAL A 324 -20.98 8.98 19.35
CA VAL A 324 -21.79 8.71 18.16
C VAL A 324 -20.93 8.68 16.89
N GLU A 325 -20.05 9.67 16.68
CA GLU A 325 -19.13 9.69 15.54
C GLU A 325 -18.16 8.51 15.58
N ILE A 326 -17.64 8.18 16.75
CA ILE A 326 -16.73 7.04 16.92
C ILE A 326 -17.42 5.72 16.63
N SER A 327 -18.65 5.54 17.12
CA SER A 327 -19.44 4.34 16.81
C SER A 327 -19.67 4.20 15.31
N LYS A 328 -19.99 5.30 14.60
CA LYS A 328 -20.13 5.30 13.13
C LYS A 328 -18.82 4.95 12.43
N LEU A 329 -17.69 5.50 12.88
CA LEU A 329 -16.37 5.20 12.33
C LEU A 329 -16.02 3.71 12.49
N LEU A 330 -16.19 3.15 13.70
CA LEU A 330 -15.90 1.74 13.95
C LEU A 330 -16.85 0.82 13.18
N VAL A 331 -18.13 1.16 13.03
CA VAL A 331 -19.05 0.42 12.16
C VAL A 331 -18.57 0.46 10.71
N LEU A 332 -18.23 1.65 10.19
CA LEU A 332 -17.70 1.81 8.84
C LEU A 332 -16.44 0.98 8.63
N MET A 333 -15.49 1.01 9.56
CA MET A 333 -14.26 0.23 9.47
C MET A 333 -14.52 -1.27 9.52
N ASN A 334 -15.42 -1.74 10.40
CA ASN A 334 -15.81 -3.15 10.46
C ASN A 334 -16.44 -3.62 9.15
N GLU A 335 -17.38 -2.86 8.61
CA GLU A 335 -18.08 -3.19 7.34
C GLU A 335 -17.17 -3.03 6.12
N TRP A 336 -16.19 -2.12 6.16
CA TRP A 336 -15.18 -2.00 5.11
C TRP A 336 -14.21 -3.18 5.11
N PHE A 337 -13.81 -3.60 6.31
CA PHE A 337 -12.87 -4.70 6.49
C PHE A 337 -13.53 -6.05 6.15
N SER A 338 -14.72 -6.30 6.70
CA SER A 338 -15.51 -7.52 6.47
C SER A 338 -16.96 -7.14 6.15
N PRO A 339 -17.27 -6.88 4.86
CA PRO A 339 -18.62 -6.54 4.42
C PRO A 339 -19.63 -7.58 4.87
N SER A 340 -20.62 -7.16 5.66
CA SER A 340 -21.80 -7.97 5.90
C SER A 340 -22.72 -7.98 4.68
N GLU A 341 -23.76 -8.82 4.68
CA GLU A 341 -24.84 -8.72 3.68
C GLU A 341 -25.51 -7.33 3.71
N LYS A 342 -25.51 -6.66 4.87
CA LYS A 342 -26.00 -5.28 5.01
C LYS A 342 -25.06 -4.27 4.33
N CYS A 343 -23.78 -4.59 4.13
CA CYS A 343 -22.79 -3.74 3.46
C CYS A 343 -23.14 -3.43 2.00
N ALA A 344 -23.93 -4.31 1.37
CA ALA A 344 -24.47 -4.08 0.03
C ALA A 344 -25.29 -2.78 -0.07
N THR A 345 -25.83 -2.31 1.05
CA THR A 345 -26.63 -1.09 1.15
C THR A 345 -25.84 0.12 1.66
N LEU A 346 -24.58 -0.07 2.06
CA LEU A 346 -23.73 0.98 2.63
C LEU A 346 -23.01 1.79 1.56
N PHE A 347 -22.63 1.15 0.46
CA PHE A 347 -21.88 1.78 -0.62
C PHE A 347 -22.61 1.57 -1.94
N THR A 348 -22.95 2.68 -2.60
CA THR A 348 -23.33 2.66 -4.01
C THR A 348 -22.23 3.33 -4.82
N VAL A 349 -21.91 2.77 -5.98
CA VAL A 349 -21.09 3.50 -6.95
C VAL A 349 -22.04 4.32 -7.79
N ALA A 350 -21.76 5.62 -7.89
CA ALA A 350 -22.59 6.57 -8.62
C ALA A 350 -22.76 6.20 -10.11
N ASN A 351 -21.97 5.25 -10.63
CA ASN A 351 -22.09 4.64 -11.95
C ASN A 351 -22.47 3.15 -11.83
N SER A 352 -23.53 2.76 -12.55
CA SER A 352 -24.33 1.51 -12.46
C SER A 352 -23.63 0.15 -12.63
N ALA A 353 -22.29 0.06 -12.58
CA ALA A 353 -21.53 -1.17 -12.83
C ALA A 353 -21.22 -2.01 -11.57
N PHE A 354 -21.88 -1.75 -10.43
CA PHE A 354 -21.47 -2.31 -9.13
C PHE A 354 -22.18 -3.60 -8.70
N ALA A 355 -23.16 -4.11 -9.45
CA ALA A 355 -23.93 -5.29 -9.04
C ALA A 355 -23.07 -6.56 -8.86
N THR A 356 -21.85 -6.59 -9.42
CA THR A 356 -20.90 -7.70 -9.31
C THR A 356 -19.80 -7.48 -8.26
N LEU A 357 -19.79 -6.33 -7.56
CA LEU A 357 -18.70 -5.92 -6.65
C LEU A 357 -18.95 -6.28 -5.17
N GLN A 358 -20.12 -6.85 -4.85
CA GLN A 358 -20.54 -7.20 -3.48
C GLN A 358 -20.47 -8.70 -3.15
N LYS A 359 -20.12 -9.55 -4.13
CA LYS A 359 -19.81 -10.96 -3.92
C LYS A 359 -18.31 -11.20 -3.93
#